data_AF-A0A1F6BJQ4-F1
#
_entry.id   AF-A0A1F6BJQ4-F1
#
_cell.length_a   1.000
_cell.length_b   1.000
_cell.length_c   1.000
_cell.angle_alpha   90.00
_cell.angle_beta   90.00
_cell.angle_gamma   90.00
#
_symmetry.space_group_name_H-M   'P 1'
#
loop_
_entity.id
_entity.type
_entity.pdbx_description
1 polymer ?
#
loop_
_entity_poly.entity_id
_entity_poly.type
_entity_poly.pdbx_seq_one_letter_code
_entity_poly.pdbx_strand_id
1 'polypeptide(L)' 'MHIKYKLDKSVNHGIGLFADESLKTGQLVYTASPLLDVNITQKQFDSLSESEKKEIMWWGF' A
#
# COMPACT_ATOMS: atom_id res chain seq x y z
N MET A 1 -10.63 5.63 9.88
CA MET A 1 -11.63 4.55 9.67
C MET A 1 -10.80 3.29 9.52
N HIS A 2 -10.93 2.32 10.44
CA HIS A 2 -10.06 1.15 10.45
C HIS A 2 -10.94 -0.09 10.26
N ILE A 3 -10.76 -0.78 9.13
CA ILE A 3 -11.32 -2.13 8.98
C ILE A 3 -10.51 -3.11 9.84
N LYS A 4 -11.12 -4.21 10.24
CA LYS A 4 -10.36 -5.31 10.86
C LYS A 4 -9.44 -5.93 9.82
N TYR A 5 -8.17 -6.11 10.16
CA TYR A 5 -7.19 -6.75 9.30
C TYR A 5 -6.32 -7.71 10.08
N LYS A 6 -5.71 -8.65 9.35
CA LYS A 6 -4.74 -9.60 9.87
C LYS A 6 -3.57 -9.77 8.90
N LEU A 7 -2.43 -10.15 9.46
CA LEU A 7 -1.30 -10.65 8.69
C LEU A 7 -1.48 -12.15 8.50
N ASP A 8 -1.41 -12.62 7.26
CA ASP A 8 -1.53 -14.04 6.94
C ASP A 8 -0.66 -14.40 5.73
N LYS A 9 -0.54 -15.68 5.41
CA LYS A 9 0.22 -16.15 4.25
C LYS A 9 -0.55 -15.91 2.96
N SER A 10 0.07 -15.16 2.05
CA SER A 10 -0.34 -15.01 0.66
C SER A 10 0.22 -16.15 -0.19
N VAL A 11 -0.61 -16.69 -1.08
CA VAL A 11 -0.21 -17.67 -2.08
C VAL A 11 0.77 -17.11 -3.12
N ASN A 12 0.86 -15.78 -3.25
CA ASN A 12 1.67 -15.11 -4.28
C ASN A 12 3.00 -14.57 -3.73
N HIS A 13 3.01 -14.03 -2.50
CA HIS A 13 4.13 -13.21 -2.01
C HIS A 13 4.46 -13.38 -0.51
N GLY A 14 4.35 -14.60 0.04
CA GLY A 14 4.77 -14.85 1.42
C GLY A 14 3.75 -14.35 2.44
N ILE A 15 4.00 -13.26 3.16
CA ILE A 15 3.05 -12.68 4.14
C ILE A 15 2.37 -11.46 3.54
N GLY A 16 1.04 -11.39 3.67
CA GLY A 16 0.22 -10.28 3.20
C GLY A 16 -0.73 -9.74 4.27
N LEU A 17 -1.34 -8.60 3.98
CA LEU A 17 -2.37 -7.96 4.80
C LEU A 17 -3.76 -8.30 4.23
N PHE A 18 -4.63 -8.86 5.06
CA PHE A 18 -5.96 -9.32 4.65
C PHE A 18 -7.03 -8.69 5.52
N ALA A 19 -8.19 -8.38 4.93
CA ALA A 19 -9.38 -8.02 5.70
C ALA A 19 -9.82 -9.20 6.57
N ASP A 20 -10.10 -8.93 7.84
CA ASP A 20 -10.62 -9.89 8.82
C ASP A 20 -12.11 -9.60 9.12
N GLU A 21 -12.81 -9.11 8.11
CA GLU A 21 -14.25 -8.88 8.10
C GLU A 21 -14.79 -8.86 6.67
N SER A 22 -16.11 -8.99 6.53
CA SER A 22 -16.77 -8.90 5.22
C SER A 22 -16.83 -7.45 4.73
N LEU A 23 -16.40 -7.23 3.49
CA LEU A 23 -16.45 -5.92 2.83
C LEU A 23 -17.64 -5.84 1.88
N LYS A 24 -18.22 -4.66 1.74
CA LYS A 24 -19.26 -4.36 0.74
C LYS A 24 -18.66 -3.62 -0.45
N THR A 25 -19.23 -3.83 -1.64
CA THR A 25 -18.86 -3.04 -2.83
C THR A 25 -19.04 -1.56 -2.56
N GLY A 26 -18.00 -0.77 -2.86
CA GLY A 26 -17.98 0.68 -2.59
C GLY A 26 -17.62 1.06 -1.15
N GLN A 27 -17.33 0.09 -0.27
CA GLN A 27 -16.84 0.38 1.08
C GLN A 27 -15.42 0.94 1.03
N LEU A 28 -15.23 2.10 1.69
CA LEU A 28 -13.90 2.68 1.88
C LEU A 28 -13.11 1.85 2.89
N VAL A 29 -12.02 1.24 2.42
CA VAL A 29 -11.14 0.35 3.21
C VAL A 29 -9.91 1.08 3.74
N TYR A 30 -9.33 1.95 2.92
CA TYR A 30 -8.12 2.71 3.23
C TYR A 30 -8.23 4.11 2.65
N THR A 31 -7.57 5.06 3.30
CA THR A 31 -7.38 6.42 2.78
C THR A 31 -5.92 6.74 2.96
N ALA A 32 -5.27 7.15 1.86
CA ALA A 32 -3.86 7.48 1.89
C ALA A 32 -3.60 8.56 2.95
N SER A 33 -2.60 8.31 3.78
CA SER A 33 -2.10 9.19 4.82
C SER A 33 -0.69 9.64 4.44
N PRO A 34 -0.42 10.96 4.36
CA PRO A 34 0.93 11.46 4.10
C PRO A 34 1.95 11.09 5.20
N LEU A 35 1.49 10.54 6.33
CA LEU A 35 2.35 10.06 7.42
C LEU A 35 2.78 8.60 7.25
N LEU A 36 2.08 7.82 6.42
CA LEU A 36 2.27 6.37 6.27
C LEU A 36 2.62 5.99 4.84
N ASP A 37 2.08 6.70 3.86
CA ASP A 37 2.29 6.43 2.45
C ASP A 37 3.36 7.33 1.85
N VAL A 38 3.97 6.83 0.76
CA VAL A 38 4.94 7.58 -0.02
C VAL A 38 4.22 8.65 -0.84
N ASN A 39 3.96 9.79 -0.21
CA ASN A 39 3.27 10.90 -0.84
C ASN A 39 4.27 11.88 -1.49
N ILE A 40 4.79 11.51 -2.67
CA ILE A 40 5.71 12.34 -3.44
C ILE A 40 5.11 12.76 -4.79
N THR A 41 5.44 13.97 -5.22
CA THR A 41 5.05 14.47 -6.55
C THR A 41 5.81 13.74 -7.66
N GLN A 42 5.29 13.77 -8.90
CA GLN A 42 6.00 13.24 -10.08
C GLN A 42 7.42 13.80 -10.19
N LYS A 43 7.59 15.11 -9.95
CA LYS A 43 8.90 15.76 -10.00
C LYS A 43 9.88 15.21 -8.95
N GLN A 44 9.38 14.87 -7.75
CA GLN A 44 10.19 14.24 -6.71
C GLN A 44 10.53 12.80 -7.07
N PHE A 45 9.57 12.04 -7.63
CA PHE A 45 9.81 10.68 -8.11
C PHE A 45 10.85 10.65 -9.25
N ASP A 46 10.77 11.58 -10.19
CA ASP A 46 11.70 11.67 -11.31
C ASP A 46 13.15 11.95 -10.86
N SER A 47 13.31 12.61 -9.71
CA SER A 47 14.60 12.94 -9.11
C SER A 47 15.28 11.77 -8.40
N LEU A 48 14.58 10.66 -8.19
CA LEU A 48 15.10 9.48 -7.53
C LEU A 48 16.08 8.69 -8.43
N SER A 49 16.94 7.90 -7.81
CA SER A 49 17.75 6.91 -8.54
C SER A 49 16.87 5.78 -9.10
N GLU A 50 17.36 5.09 -10.12
CA GLU A 50 16.62 3.97 -10.74
C GLU A 50 16.35 2.81 -9.76
N SER A 51 17.19 2.61 -8.75
CA SER A 51 16.95 1.65 -7.67
C SER A 51 15.79 2.07 -6.77
N GLU A 52 15.74 3.34 -6.36
CA GLU A 52 14.67 3.87 -5.51
C GLU A 52 13.33 3.93 -6.26
N LYS A 53 13.34 4.28 -7.55
CA LYS A 53 12.15 4.23 -8.41
C LYS A 53 11.59 2.81 -8.48
N LYS A 54 12.46 1.80 -8.66
CA LYS A 54 12.04 0.38 -8.68
C LYS A 54 11.45 -0.05 -7.35
N GLU A 55 12.01 0.41 -6.23
CA GLU A 55 11.52 0.10 -4.91
C GLU A 55 10.13 0.72 -4.67
N ILE A 56 9.95 2.00 -4.99
CA ILE A 56 8.65 2.67 -4.88
C ILE A 56 7.62 2.09 -5.87
N MET A 57 8.01 1.70 -7.08
CA MET A 57 7.08 1.02 -7.99
C MET A 57 6.60 -0.35 -7.47
N TRP A 58 7.42 -1.02 -6.67
CA TRP A 58 7.08 -2.33 -6.10
C TRP A 58 6.35 -2.23 -4.75
N TRP A 59 6.65 -1.21 -3.95
CA TRP A 59 6.22 -1.12 -2.55
C TRP A 59 5.51 0.20 -2.19
N GLY A 60 5.58 1.21 -3.04
CA GLY A 60 4.87 2.48 -2.86
C GLY A 60 3.38 2.28 -3.08
N PHE A 61 2.59 2.75 -2.13
CA PHE A 61 1.13 2.70 -2.13
C PHE A 61 0.54 4.09 -2.39
#